data_AF-A0A330HN54-F1
#
_entry.id   AF-A0A330HN54-F1
#
_cell.length_a   1.000
_cell.length_b   1.000
_cell.length_c   1.000
_cell.angle_alpha   90.00
_cell.angle_beta   90.00
_cell.angle_gamma   90.00
#
_symmetry.space_group_name_H-M   'P 1'
#
loop_
_entity.id
_entity.type
_entity.pdbx_description
1 polymer ?
#
loop_
_entity_poly.entity_id
_entity_poly.type
_entity_poly.pdbx_seq_one_letter_code
_entity_poly.pdbx_strand_id
1 'polypeptide(L)'
;MTNVIAFPGSPLQALIRRTARELQHAQGPAADGLWRERIRILQSDLTRRRVVGAEMQAEIDQFALDVHAELQRLNWDDWHATHQPGGDAA
;
A
#
# COMPACT_ATOMS: atom_id res chain seq x y z
N MET A 1 15.05 -19.05 25.53
CA MET A 1 15.38 -18.51 24.19
C MET A 1 14.07 -18.20 23.50
N THR A 2 13.68 -16.92 23.44
CA THR A 2 12.39 -16.51 22.89
C THR A 2 12.48 -16.55 21.36
N ASN A 3 11.75 -17.49 20.75
CA ASN A 3 11.70 -17.66 19.31
C ASN A 3 10.77 -16.57 18.75
N VAL A 4 11.34 -15.46 18.27
CA VAL A 4 10.58 -14.39 17.61
C VAL A 4 10.22 -14.90 16.21
N ILE A 5 8.94 -15.21 16.00
CA ILE A 5 8.41 -15.49 14.66
C ILE A 5 8.43 -14.14 13.91
N ALA A 6 9.47 -13.88 13.13
CA ALA A 6 9.44 -12.80 12.15
C ALA A 6 8.33 -13.13 11.14
N PHE A 7 7.20 -12.43 11.22
CA PHE A 7 6.25 -12.43 10.10
C PHE A 7 7.03 -12.02 8.84
N PRO A 8 7.01 -12.81 7.75
CA PRO A 8 7.84 -12.56 6.57
C PRO A 8 7.21 -11.47 5.69
N GLY A 9 6.91 -10.31 6.28
CA GLY A 9 6.42 -9.13 5.57
C GLY A 9 7.55 -8.11 5.50
N SER A 10 8.03 -7.80 4.30
CA SER A 10 8.88 -6.63 4.10
C SER A 10 8.16 -5.40 4.69
N PRO A 11 8.82 -4.55 5.50
CA PRO A 11 8.23 -3.31 6.02
C PRO A 11 7.63 -2.42 4.92
N LEU A 12 8.26 -2.44 3.73
CA LEU A 12 7.76 -1.73 2.54
C LEU A 12 6.43 -2.32 2.06
N GLN A 13 6.31 -3.65 2.03
CA GLN A 13 5.07 -4.32 1.65
C GLN A 13 3.94 -4.04 2.64
N ALA A 14 4.24 -3.95 3.94
CA ALA A 14 3.27 -3.54 4.94
C ALA A 14 2.81 -2.08 4.72
N LEU A 15 3.74 -1.19 4.35
CA LEU A 15 3.43 0.21 4.02
C LEU A 15 2.56 0.31 2.76
N ILE A 16 2.86 -0.46 1.71
CA ILE A 16 2.07 -0.53 0.47
C ILE A 16 0.62 -0.95 0.80
N ARG A 17 0.45 -2.09 1.47
CA ARG A 17 -0.88 -2.61 1.83
C ARG A 17 -1.68 -1.66 2.70
N ARG A 18 -1.04 -1.03 3.68
CA ARG A 18 -1.70 -0.03 4.53
C ARG A 18 -2.13 1.18 3.72
N THR A 19 -1.24 1.71 2.89
CA THR A 19 -1.52 2.89 2.04
C THR A 19 -2.68 2.61 1.09
N ALA A 20 -2.70 1.46 0.43
CA ALA A 20 -3.79 1.07 -0.46
C ALA A 20 -5.14 1.00 0.27
N ARG A 21 -5.21 0.37 1.45
CA ARG A 21 -6.45 0.30 2.24
C ARG A 21 -6.95 1.68 2.68
N GLU A 22 -6.04 2.53 3.16
CA GLU A 22 -6.41 3.89 3.57
C GLU A 22 -6.87 4.74 2.38
N LEU A 23 -6.24 4.57 1.20
CA LEU A 23 -6.66 5.23 -0.03
C LEU A 23 -7.99 4.71 -0.56
N GLN A 24 -8.31 3.43 -0.38
CA GLN A 24 -9.58 2.85 -0.80
C GLN A 24 -10.79 3.56 -0.15
N HIS A 25 -10.60 4.05 1.09
CA HIS A 25 -11.64 4.74 1.86
C HIS A 25 -11.50 6.27 1.84
N ALA A 26 -10.45 6.81 1.23
CA ALA A 26 -10.22 8.25 1.13
C ALA A 26 -10.59 8.77 -0.27
N GLN A 27 -11.18 9.96 -0.34
CA GLN A 27 -11.53 10.60 -1.60
C GLN A 27 -11.10 12.06 -1.64
N GLY A 28 -10.77 12.52 -2.85
CA GLY A 28 -10.42 13.92 -3.11
C GLY A 28 -9.29 14.45 -2.23
N PRO A 29 -9.44 15.63 -1.59
CA PRO A 29 -8.37 16.25 -0.81
C PRO A 29 -7.78 15.39 0.31
N ALA A 30 -8.57 14.48 0.89
CA ALA A 30 -8.11 13.57 1.94
C ALA A 30 -7.14 12.51 1.39
N ALA A 31 -7.41 11.97 0.20
CA ALA A 31 -6.53 11.02 -0.48
C ALA A 31 -5.20 11.69 -0.85
N ASP A 32 -5.25 12.91 -1.39
CA ASP A 32 -4.04 13.68 -1.72
C ASP A 32 -3.19 14.01 -0.48
N GLY A 33 -3.85 14.35 0.63
CA GLY A 33 -3.19 14.60 1.91
C GLY A 33 -2.47 13.36 2.43
N LEU A 34 -3.16 12.22 2.41
CA LEU A 34 -2.59 10.92 2.78
C LEU A 34 -1.41 10.56 1.89
N TRP A 35 -1.57 10.67 0.56
CA TRP A 35 -0.52 10.34 -0.40
C TRP A 35 0.75 11.16 -0.17
N ARG A 36 0.62 12.48 -0.02
CA ARG A 36 1.74 13.37 0.28
C ARG A 36 2.47 12.97 1.56
N GLU A 37 1.72 12.61 2.60
CA GLU A 37 2.32 12.18 3.86
C GLU A 37 3.08 10.85 3.72
N ARG A 38 2.53 9.89 2.98
CA ARG A 38 3.19 8.60 2.72
C ARG A 38 4.48 8.78 1.91
N ILE A 39 4.47 9.66 0.90
CA ILE A 39 5.67 10.00 0.13
C ILE A 39 6.74 10.67 1.01
N ARG A 40 6.39 11.59 1.91
CA ARG A 40 7.37 12.20 2.82
C ARG A 40 8.04 11.18 3.75
N ILE A 41 7.26 10.23 4.26
CA ILE A 41 7.78 9.15 5.10
C ILE A 41 8.76 8.28 4.30
N LEU A 42 8.38 7.89 3.09
CA LEU A 42 9.23 7.08 2.20
C LEU A 42 10.53 7.83 1.85
N GLN A 43 10.43 9.09 1.43
CA GLN A 43 11.60 9.93 1.14
C GLN A 43 12.54 10.05 2.34
N SER A 44 11.99 10.19 3.55
CA SER A 44 12.77 10.27 4.78
C SER A 44 13.52 8.96 5.06
N ASP A 45 12.89 7.81 4.82
CA ASP A 45 13.52 6.50 4.99
C ASP A 45 14.60 6.23 3.91
N LEU A 46 14.31 6.54 2.65
CA LEU A 46 15.26 6.44 1.54
C LEU A 46 16.50 7.32 1.79
N THR A 47 16.29 8.55 2.26
CA THR A 47 17.39 9.47 2.62
C THR A 47 18.26 8.89 3.74
N ARG A 48 17.68 8.27 4.77
CA ARG A 48 18.44 7.60 5.85
C ARG A 48 19.27 6.43 5.33
N ARG A 49 18.78 5.75 4.28
CA ARG A 49 19.49 4.67 3.57
C ARG A 49 20.50 5.19 2.54
N ARG A 50 20.66 6.52 2.41
CA ARG A 50 21.53 7.20 1.44
C ARG A 50 21.11 7.00 -0.02
N VAL A 51 19.85 6.62 -0.26
CA VAL A 51 19.25 6.59 -1.59
C VAL A 51 18.78 8.01 -1.93
N VAL A 52 19.30 8.59 -3.02
CA VAL A 52 19.07 10.00 -3.38
C VAL A 52 18.97 10.20 -4.90
N GLY A 53 18.41 11.33 -5.32
CA GLY A 53 18.34 11.72 -6.73
C GLY A 53 17.49 10.77 -7.56
N ALA A 54 18.01 10.32 -8.71
CA ALA A 54 17.28 9.46 -9.64
C ALA A 54 16.87 8.11 -9.03
N GLU A 55 17.69 7.55 -8.15
CA GLU A 55 17.39 6.27 -7.49
C GLU A 55 16.21 6.43 -6.51
N MET A 56 16.17 7.54 -5.76
CA MET A 56 15.03 7.85 -4.90
C MET A 56 13.73 8.00 -5.72
N GLN A 57 13.81 8.66 -6.87
CA GLN A 57 12.64 8.81 -7.74
C GLN A 57 12.14 7.46 -8.25
N ALA A 58 13.05 6.57 -8.67
CA ALA A 58 12.69 5.22 -9.11
C ALA A 58 12.00 4.40 -8.00
N GLU A 59 12.48 4.49 -6.76
CA GLU A 59 11.85 3.82 -5.60
C GLU A 59 10.45 4.40 -5.29
N ILE A 60 10.27 5.71 -5.42
CA ILE A 60 8.97 6.36 -5.26
C ILE A 60 8.00 5.94 -6.36
N ASP A 61 8.47 5.88 -7.61
CA ASP A 61 7.66 5.48 -8.76
C ASP A 61 7.25 4.00 -8.62
N GLN A 62 8.16 3.14 -8.20
CA GLN A 62 7.85 1.74 -7.93
C GLN A 62 6.84 1.60 -6.79
N PHE A 63 7.01 2.34 -5.70
CA PHE A 63 6.04 2.37 -4.60
C PHE A 63 4.64 2.79 -5.08
N ALA A 64 4.54 3.78 -5.97
CA ALA A 64 3.27 4.20 -6.53
C ALA A 64 2.61 3.12 -7.38
N LEU A 65 3.39 2.41 -8.21
CA LEU A 65 2.90 1.26 -8.98
C LEU A 65 2.38 0.15 -8.08
N ASP A 66 3.13 -0.19 -7.02
CA ASP A 66 2.75 -1.25 -6.10
C ASP A 66 1.48 -0.91 -5.30
N VAL A 67 1.34 0.34 -4.85
CA VAL A 67 0.12 0.82 -4.19
C VAL A 67 -1.07 0.76 -5.14
N HIS A 68 -0.88 1.14 -6.41
CA HIS A 68 -1.94 1.07 -7.41
C HIS A 68 -2.37 -0.37 -7.69
N ALA A 69 -1.42 -1.30 -7.83
CA ALA A 69 -1.71 -2.72 -8.02
C ALA A 69 -2.48 -3.31 -6.82
N GLU A 70 -2.09 -2.95 -5.60
CA GLU A 70 -2.78 -3.39 -4.39
C GLU A 70 -4.20 -2.79 -4.28
N LEU A 71 -4.40 -1.54 -4.69
CA LEU A 71 -5.74 -0.93 -4.80
C LEU A 71 -6.63 -1.68 -5.79
N GLN A 72 -6.11 -2.04 -6.96
CA GLN A 72 -6.85 -2.84 -7.94
C GLN A 72 -7.22 -4.21 -7.36
N ARG A 73 -6.29 -4.85 -6.65
CA ARG A 73 -6.52 -6.13 -5.96
C ARG A 73 -7.63 -6.03 -4.92
N LEU A 74 -7.61 -4.99 -4.08
CA LEU A 74 -8.65 -4.76 -3.05
C LEU A 74 -10.03 -4.51 -3.69
N ASN A 75 -10.09 -3.70 -4.75
CA ASN A 75 -11.33 -3.45 -5.46
C ASN A 75 -11.89 -4.72 -6.13
N TRP A 76 -11.01 -5.58 -6.64
CA TRP A 76 -11.39 -6.88 -7.20
C TRP A 76 -11.91 -7.84 -6.13
N ASP A 77 -11.25 -7.89 -4.96
CA ASP A 77 -11.70 -8.68 -3.82
C ASP A 77 -13.09 -8.23 -3.35
N ASP A 78 -13.33 -6.92 -3.22
CA ASP A 78 -14.62 -6.35 -2.83
C ASP A 78 -15.71 -6.65 -3.87
N TRP A 79 -15.37 -6.58 -5.16
CA TRP A 79 -16.30 -6.95 -6.24
C TRP A 79 -16.66 -8.44 -6.15
N HIS A 80 -15.69 -9.33 -5.94
CA HIS A 80 -15.96 -10.76 -5.80
C HIS A 80 -16.80 -11.09 -4.57
N ALA A 81 -16.54 -10.42 -3.44
CA ALA A 81 -17.33 -10.60 -2.23
C ALA A 81 -18.79 -10.15 -2.41
N THR A 82 -19.01 -9.09 -3.20
CA THR A 82 -20.36 -8.56 -3.47
C THR A 82 -21.11 -9.32 -4.57
N HIS A 83 -20.41 -9.99 -5.49
CA HIS A 83 -20.99 -10.67 -6.66
C HIS A 83 -20.82 -12.20 -6.62
N GLN A 84 -20.57 -12.78 -5.45
CA GLN A 84 -20.50 -14.24 -5.28
C GLN A 84 -21.87 -14.85 -5.62
N PRO A 85 -22.00 -15.66 -6.69
CA PRO A 85 -23.27 -16.29 -7.01
C PRO A 85 -23.49 -17.46 -6.03
N GLY A 86 -24.39 -17.28 -5.06
CA GLY A 86 -24.83 -18.38 -4.19
C GLY A 86 -25.18 -18.01 -2.74
N GLY A 87 -26.03 -17.00 -2.53
CA GLY A 87 -26.46 -16.60 -1.20
C GLY A 87 -27.91 -16.15 -1.11
N ASP A 88 -28.82 -16.82 -1.81
CA ASP A 88 -30.26 -16.91 -1.46
C ASP A 88 -30.92 -17.98 -2.32
N ALA A 89 -30.71 -19.23 -1.92
CA ALA A 89 -31.52 -20.37 -2.30
C ALA A 89 -31.41 -21.42 -1.17
N ALA A 90 -32.06 -21.15 -0.05
CA ALA A 90 -32.38 -22.14 0.97
C ALA A 90 -33.67 -21.72 1.70
#